data_AF-A0AAE6JHP1-F1
#
_entry.id   AF-A0AAE6JHP1-F1
#
_cell.length_a   1.000
_cell.length_b   1.000
_cell.length_c   1.000
_cell.angle_alpha   90.00
_cell.angle_beta   90.00
_cell.angle_gamma   90.00
#
_symmetry.space_group_name_H-M   'P 1'
#
loop_
_entity.id
_entity.type
_entity.pdbx_description
1 polymer ?
#
loop_
_entity_poly.entity_id
_entity_poly.type
_entity_poly.pdbx_seq_one_letter_code
_entity_poly.pdbx_strand_id
1 'polypeptide(L)'
;MCYYNGQKVTRAEFIKLKALEKAVSRYDFLNVGVHNGFNYAPCAILVQSEDGKDFDIVQAEWGYVPGYIKTRAEANIFRAKYTTLNFKSENLFVKEDGKPSMWASAARNRRCLVLSTGIVESRHIPKIGKKGQELKETIKYPYQVSVKDQEYFFMPGLYNEWLDPETTQFVNTVAIGITRANDLMKQIHNTKLRMPTILTEDLAWEWLMEKPSEERLQLIARTQIPSRLLEYCTIDPDYRKALEATPRDFDELPALNTSYLYREELEFDHWPAPAFEPEPAEEQGVMSEQTVIAGRPGNLTLF
;
A
#
# COMPACT_ATOMS: atom_id res chain seq x y z
N MET A 1 4.34 -3.37 7.58
CA MET A 1 5.07 -2.35 6.80
C MET A 1 5.25 -2.91 5.40
N CYS A 2 5.14 -2.07 4.38
CA CYS A 2 5.08 -2.49 2.98
C CYS A 2 6.48 -2.63 2.39
N TYR A 3 6.78 -3.76 1.77
CA TYR A 3 8.15 -4.06 1.28
C TYR A 3 8.20 -4.58 -0.15
N TYR A 4 7.05 -4.65 -0.81
CA TYR A 4 6.92 -5.13 -2.19
C TYR A 4 6.02 -4.20 -2.98
N ASN A 5 6.51 -3.71 -4.11
CA ASN A 5 5.85 -2.70 -4.94
C ASN A 5 5.97 -3.08 -6.42
N GLY A 6 4.86 -3.09 -7.15
CA GLY A 6 4.87 -3.32 -8.59
C GLY A 6 5.04 -2.03 -9.37
N GLN A 7 5.80 -2.06 -10.47
CA GLN A 7 6.01 -0.91 -11.36
C GLN A 7 5.97 -1.33 -12.84
N LYS A 8 5.16 -2.34 -13.16
CA LYS A 8 4.96 -2.84 -14.52
C LYS A 8 3.75 -2.16 -15.15
N VAL A 9 3.99 -1.07 -15.86
CA VAL A 9 2.93 -0.29 -16.51
C VAL A 9 2.74 -0.81 -17.93
N THR A 10 1.56 -1.35 -18.23
CA THR A 10 1.32 -2.05 -19.52
C THR A 10 0.20 -1.44 -20.35
N ARG A 11 -0.77 -0.81 -19.70
CA ARG A 11 -1.96 -0.27 -20.36
C ARG A 11 -1.94 1.25 -20.55
N ALA A 12 -1.14 1.96 -19.77
CA ALA A 12 -1.02 3.41 -19.87
C ALA A 12 0.07 3.82 -20.86
N GLU A 13 -0.25 4.73 -21.78
CA GLU A 13 0.72 5.34 -22.69
C GLU A 13 1.58 6.40 -21.99
N PHE A 14 1.01 7.07 -20.98
CA PHE A 14 1.65 8.15 -20.24
C PHE A 14 1.51 7.95 -18.74
N ILE A 15 2.58 8.27 -18.01
CA ILE A 15 2.49 8.60 -16.59
C ILE A 15 2.10 10.08 -16.48
N LYS A 16 0.94 10.33 -15.89
CA LYS A 16 0.33 11.65 -15.72
C LYS A 16 0.34 12.09 -14.27
N LEU A 17 0.58 13.37 -14.08
CA LEU A 17 0.36 14.09 -12.83
C LEU A 17 -0.30 15.42 -13.19
N LYS A 18 -1.62 15.52 -13.01
CA LYS A 18 -2.42 16.66 -13.48
C LYS A 18 -2.27 16.83 -15.00
N ALA A 19 -1.91 18.04 -15.44
CA ALA A 19 -1.72 18.36 -16.85
C ALA A 19 -0.35 17.90 -17.40
N LEU A 20 0.55 17.43 -16.54
CA LEU A 20 1.89 16.99 -16.94
C LEU A 20 1.88 15.50 -17.29
N GLU A 21 2.63 15.12 -18.33
CA GLU A 21 2.69 13.75 -18.80
C GLU A 21 4.09 13.34 -19.28
N LYS A 22 4.47 12.08 -19.04
CA LYS A 22 5.69 11.46 -19.55
C LYS A 22 5.34 10.15 -20.23
N ALA A 23 5.75 10.01 -21.49
CA ALA A 23 5.50 8.80 -22.26
C ALA A 23 6.19 7.59 -21.63
N VAL A 24 5.43 6.53 -21.33
CA VAL A 24 5.94 5.29 -20.71
C VAL A 24 7.02 4.65 -21.58
N SER A 25 6.91 4.76 -22.91
CA SER A 25 7.88 4.26 -23.88
C SER A 25 9.31 4.81 -23.73
N ARG A 26 9.51 5.88 -22.94
CA ARG A 26 10.84 6.44 -22.64
C ARG A 26 11.53 5.77 -21.45
N TYR A 27 10.85 4.86 -20.75
CA TYR A 27 11.34 4.26 -19.50
C TYR A 27 11.30 2.73 -19.59
N ASP A 28 12.44 2.12 -19.89
CA ASP A 28 12.60 0.66 -19.99
C ASP A 28 12.54 -0.08 -18.64
N PHE A 29 12.57 0.66 -17.53
CA PHE A 29 12.50 0.14 -16.16
C PHE A 29 11.07 0.11 -15.56
N LEU A 30 10.04 0.55 -16.30
CA LEU A 30 8.63 0.46 -15.90
C LEU A 30 7.99 -0.89 -16.27
N ASN A 31 8.73 -1.98 -16.12
CA ASN A 31 8.37 -3.32 -16.57
C ASN A 31 8.50 -4.41 -15.49
N VAL A 32 8.76 -4.03 -14.24
CA VAL A 32 8.97 -4.98 -13.12
C VAL A 32 7.68 -5.18 -12.33
N GLY A 33 7.15 -6.41 -12.33
CA GLY A 33 5.89 -6.74 -11.67
C GLY A 33 5.94 -6.62 -10.14
N VAL A 34 7.08 -6.95 -9.52
CA VAL A 34 7.31 -6.81 -8.08
C VAL A 34 8.77 -6.45 -7.78
N HIS A 35 9.02 -5.24 -7.28
CA HIS A 35 10.25 -4.86 -6.60
C HIS A 35 10.27 -5.38 -5.16
N ASN A 36 11.43 -5.84 -4.70
CA ASN A 36 11.67 -6.28 -3.33
C ASN A 36 12.53 -5.26 -2.59
N GLY A 37 11.98 -4.47 -1.67
CA GLY A 37 12.73 -3.41 -0.99
C GLY A 37 13.97 -3.91 -0.24
N PHE A 38 14.01 -5.17 0.21
CA PHE A 38 15.15 -5.70 0.96
C PHE A 38 16.43 -5.92 0.14
N ASN A 39 16.34 -5.93 -1.19
CA ASN A 39 17.52 -6.02 -2.05
C ASN A 39 18.05 -4.64 -2.49
N TYR A 40 17.37 -3.56 -2.08
CA TYR A 40 17.69 -2.17 -2.45
C TYR A 40 17.77 -1.92 -3.96
N ALA A 41 17.12 -2.76 -4.78
CA ALA A 41 17.07 -2.58 -6.21
C ALA A 41 16.40 -1.23 -6.55
N PRO A 42 16.86 -0.56 -7.62
CA PRO A 42 16.26 0.71 -8.02
C PRO A 42 14.78 0.54 -8.41
N CYS A 43 13.94 1.46 -7.95
CA CYS A 43 12.54 1.61 -8.34
C CYS A 43 12.30 3.01 -8.92
N ALA A 44 11.24 3.17 -9.71
CA ALA A 44 10.83 4.42 -10.32
C ALA A 44 10.22 5.39 -9.30
N ILE A 45 10.71 6.61 -9.31
CA ILE A 45 10.15 7.72 -8.53
C ILE A 45 9.98 8.95 -9.44
N LEU A 46 8.99 9.79 -9.14
CA LEU A 46 8.83 11.11 -9.73
C LEU A 46 9.48 12.14 -8.82
N VAL A 47 10.39 12.93 -9.36
CA VAL A 47 11.03 14.07 -8.69
C VAL A 47 10.66 15.35 -9.41
N GLN A 48 10.60 16.48 -8.69
CA GLN A 48 10.38 17.78 -9.32
C GLN A 48 11.59 18.14 -10.20
N SER A 49 11.33 18.70 -11.39
CA SER A 49 12.39 19.22 -12.27
C SER A 49 13.13 20.39 -11.60
N GLU A 50 14.35 20.66 -12.04
CA GLU A 50 15.18 21.74 -11.48
C GLU A 50 14.50 23.13 -11.52
N ASP A 51 13.71 23.40 -12.56
CA ASP A 51 12.97 24.65 -12.71
C ASP A 51 11.64 24.71 -11.93
N GLY A 52 11.25 23.60 -11.28
CA GLY A 52 10.05 23.48 -10.46
C GLY A 52 8.73 23.40 -11.23
N LYS A 53 8.76 23.31 -12.57
CA LYS A 53 7.56 23.40 -13.42
C LYS A 53 7.11 22.07 -14.02
N ASP A 54 7.97 21.07 -13.96
CA ASP A 54 7.73 19.73 -14.48
C ASP A 54 8.18 18.69 -13.43
N PHE A 55 8.08 17.41 -13.78
CA PHE A 55 8.67 16.31 -13.02
C PHE A 55 9.55 15.45 -13.93
N ASP A 56 10.45 14.68 -13.34
CA ASP A 56 11.22 13.64 -14.01
C ASP A 56 10.94 12.29 -13.37
N ILE A 57 10.87 11.23 -14.19
CA ILE A 57 10.82 9.85 -13.70
C ILE A 57 12.24 9.32 -13.69
N VAL A 58 12.75 9.03 -12.50
CA VAL A 58 14.12 8.56 -12.28
C VAL A 58 14.11 7.28 -11.45
N GLN A 59 15.22 6.54 -11.48
CA GLN A 59 15.39 5.38 -10.61
C GLN A 59 16.03 5.79 -9.27
N ALA A 60 15.59 5.15 -8.19
CA ALA A 60 16.15 5.31 -6.85
C ALA A 60 16.23 3.96 -6.13
N GLU A 61 17.34 3.68 -5.45
CA GLU A 61 17.45 2.51 -4.58
C GLU A 61 16.40 2.58 -3.47
N TRP A 62 15.53 1.58 -3.39
CA TRP A 62 14.52 1.53 -2.33
C TRP A 62 15.18 1.18 -1.00
N GLY A 63 15.43 2.19 -0.18
CA GLY A 63 16.15 2.14 1.08
C GLY A 63 16.91 3.44 1.30
N TYR A 64 16.31 4.38 2.02
CA TYR A 64 16.86 5.72 2.17
C TYR A 64 18.22 5.73 2.87
N VAL A 65 19.17 6.48 2.33
CA VAL A 65 20.52 6.69 2.88
C VAL A 65 20.71 8.18 3.18
N PRO A 66 20.91 8.55 4.46
CA PRO A 66 21.25 9.92 4.82
C PRO A 66 22.63 10.35 4.30
N GLY A 67 22.79 11.62 3.91
CA GLY A 67 24.05 12.15 3.37
C GLY A 67 25.28 12.14 4.30
N TYR A 68 25.09 11.84 5.59
CA TYR A 68 26.21 11.66 6.52
C TYR A 68 26.86 10.28 6.44
N ILE A 69 26.24 9.31 5.78
CA ILE A 69 26.81 7.97 5.54
C ILE A 69 27.87 8.05 4.43
N LYS A 70 29.04 7.45 4.64
CA LYS A 70 30.23 7.67 3.81
C LYS A 70 30.76 6.44 3.11
N THR A 71 30.13 5.27 3.21
CA THR A 71 30.51 4.08 2.44
C THR A 71 29.30 3.22 2.11
N ARG A 72 29.39 2.33 1.12
CA ARG A 72 28.34 1.37 0.80
C ARG A 72 28.12 0.38 1.95
N ALA A 73 29.22 -0.03 2.60
CA ALA A 73 29.16 -0.90 3.77
C ALA A 73 28.36 -0.25 4.93
N GLU A 74 28.65 1.01 5.26
CA GLU A 74 27.89 1.76 6.26
C GLU A 74 26.41 1.92 5.87
N ALA A 75 26.12 2.20 4.59
CA ALA A 75 24.76 2.31 4.07
C ALA A 75 23.98 1.00 4.27
N ASN A 76 24.59 -0.14 3.96
CA ASN A 76 23.97 -1.45 4.13
C ASN A 76 23.72 -1.78 5.61
N ILE A 77 24.68 -1.49 6.50
CA ILE A 77 24.51 -1.64 7.95
C ILE A 77 23.38 -0.74 8.46
N PHE A 78 23.35 0.51 8.01
CA PHE A 78 22.34 1.48 8.39
C PHE A 78 20.93 1.05 7.96
N ARG A 79 20.76 0.66 6.69
CA ARG A 79 19.50 0.16 6.14
C ARG A 79 19.02 -1.09 6.87
N ALA A 80 19.92 -2.03 7.16
CA ALA A 80 19.57 -3.24 7.92
C ALA A 80 19.14 -2.92 9.36
N LYS A 81 19.84 -2.01 10.04
CA LYS A 81 19.57 -1.65 11.44
C LYS A 81 18.28 -0.85 11.61
N TYR A 82 18.02 0.11 10.73
CA TYR A 82 16.90 1.05 10.87
C TYR A 82 15.72 0.75 9.95
N THR A 83 15.87 -0.20 9.01
CA THR A 83 14.85 -0.57 8.01
C THR A 83 14.27 0.66 7.29
N THR A 84 15.12 1.40 6.60
CA THR A 84 14.79 2.68 5.95
C THR A 84 14.04 2.55 4.62
N LEU A 85 13.31 1.46 4.44
CA LEU A 85 12.43 1.24 3.29
C LEU A 85 11.15 2.08 3.38
N ASN A 86 10.71 2.39 4.61
CA ASN A 86 9.50 3.14 4.86
C ASN A 86 9.69 4.20 5.95
N PHE A 87 8.89 5.25 5.89
CA PHE A 87 8.70 6.18 7.00
C PHE A 87 7.24 6.15 7.47
N LYS A 88 7.05 6.18 8.79
CA LYS A 88 5.71 6.34 9.38
C LYS A 88 5.30 7.80 9.27
N SER A 89 4.16 8.08 8.65
CA SER A 89 3.65 9.45 8.48
C SER A 89 3.36 10.16 9.79
N GLU A 90 3.07 9.42 10.87
CA GLU A 90 2.96 9.98 12.21
C GLU A 90 4.27 10.62 12.70
N ASN A 91 5.41 10.09 12.25
CA ASN A 91 6.75 10.47 12.70
C ASN A 91 7.53 11.27 11.63
N LEU A 92 6.82 12.00 10.75
CA LEU A 92 7.44 12.70 9.61
C LEU A 92 8.43 13.80 10.06
N PHE A 93 8.05 14.63 11.02
CA PHE A 93 8.88 15.74 11.51
C PHE A 93 9.40 15.52 12.93
N VAL A 94 8.59 14.90 13.79
CA VAL A 94 8.90 14.62 15.20
C VAL A 94 8.64 13.15 15.48
N LYS A 95 9.52 12.49 16.22
CA LYS A 95 9.37 11.08 16.62
C LYS A 95 8.46 10.96 17.85
N GLU A 96 8.03 9.74 18.15
CA GLU A 96 7.26 9.40 19.35
C GLU A 96 7.94 9.87 20.66
N ASP A 97 9.28 9.94 20.70
CA ASP A 97 10.06 10.43 21.85
C ASP A 97 10.26 11.96 21.91
N GLY A 98 9.56 12.71 21.05
CA GLY A 98 9.62 14.18 20.99
C GLY A 98 10.85 14.75 20.28
N LYS A 99 11.80 13.91 19.82
CA LYS A 99 13.00 14.38 19.11
C LYS A 99 12.71 14.60 17.61
N PRO A 100 13.48 15.46 16.93
CA PRO A 100 13.40 15.60 15.48
C PRO A 100 13.53 14.26 14.77
N SER A 101 12.68 14.06 13.76
CA SER A 101 12.73 12.89 12.91
C SER A 101 13.89 12.95 11.93
N MET A 102 14.51 11.81 11.66
CA MET A 102 15.52 11.70 10.60
C MET A 102 14.96 12.03 9.21
N TRP A 103 13.63 11.94 9.06
CA TRP A 103 12.90 12.24 7.83
C TRP A 103 12.68 13.74 7.61
N ALA A 104 12.77 14.56 8.67
CA ALA A 104 12.31 15.95 8.66
C ALA A 104 13.05 16.82 7.62
N SER A 105 14.34 16.60 7.38
CA SER A 105 15.09 17.32 6.35
C SER A 105 14.61 16.97 4.93
N ALA A 106 14.37 15.68 4.67
CA ALA A 106 13.89 15.23 3.37
C ALA A 106 12.43 15.63 3.15
N ALA A 107 11.59 15.57 4.19
CA ALA A 107 10.19 16.00 4.11
C ALA A 107 10.04 17.46 3.66
N ARG A 108 10.97 18.34 4.07
CA ARG A 108 10.97 19.75 3.64
C ARG A 108 11.47 19.96 2.21
N ASN A 109 12.47 19.19 1.78
CA ASN A 109 13.29 19.58 0.63
C ASN A 109 13.44 18.53 -0.47
N ARG A 110 13.15 17.26 -0.20
CA ARG A 110 13.43 16.12 -1.08
C ARG A 110 12.27 15.13 -1.05
N ARG A 111 11.10 15.63 -1.42
CA ARG A 111 9.89 14.84 -1.63
C ARG A 111 9.89 14.28 -3.04
N CYS A 112 9.40 13.06 -3.18
CA CYS A 112 9.15 12.42 -4.47
C CYS A 112 7.80 11.71 -4.40
N LEU A 113 7.30 11.26 -5.55
CA LEU A 113 6.22 10.28 -5.60
C LEU A 113 6.79 8.93 -6.00
N VAL A 114 6.45 7.88 -5.28
CA VAL A 114 6.79 6.51 -5.71
C VAL A 114 5.64 5.98 -6.55
N LEU A 115 5.96 5.60 -7.79
CA LEU A 115 5.01 4.99 -8.71
C LEU A 115 4.66 3.58 -8.24
N SER A 116 3.40 3.19 -8.34
CA SER A 116 2.97 1.82 -8.06
C SER A 116 1.88 1.38 -9.02
N THR A 117 1.90 0.10 -9.39
CA THR A 117 0.83 -0.62 -10.09
C THR A 117 0.13 -1.63 -9.16
N GLY A 118 0.54 -1.63 -7.90
CA GLY A 118 0.06 -2.55 -6.87
C GLY A 118 1.13 -2.81 -5.82
N ILE A 119 0.70 -3.15 -4.62
CA ILE A 119 1.58 -3.59 -3.53
C ILE A 119 1.35 -5.07 -3.25
N VAL A 120 2.37 -5.75 -2.72
CA VAL A 120 2.21 -7.12 -2.23
C VAL A 120 2.31 -7.15 -0.71
N GLU A 121 1.26 -7.68 -0.08
CA GLU A 121 1.18 -7.87 1.37
C GLU A 121 0.72 -9.27 1.73
N SER A 122 0.97 -9.73 2.96
CA SER A 122 0.68 -11.12 3.33
C SER A 122 -0.33 -11.21 4.48
N ARG A 123 -1.40 -11.98 4.25
CA ARG A 123 -2.35 -12.40 5.27
C ARG A 123 -1.82 -13.61 6.00
N HIS A 124 -1.74 -13.51 7.32
CA HIS A 124 -1.32 -14.60 8.19
C HIS A 124 -2.55 -15.34 8.73
N ILE A 125 -2.69 -16.62 8.42
CA ILE A 125 -3.76 -17.48 8.92
C ILE A 125 -3.18 -18.48 9.92
N PRO A 126 -3.73 -18.62 11.14
CA PRO A 126 -3.30 -19.65 12.08
C PRO A 126 -3.37 -21.05 11.47
N LYS A 127 -2.32 -21.86 11.66
CA LYS A 127 -2.40 -23.28 11.31
C LYS A 127 -3.33 -23.98 12.27
N ILE A 128 -4.13 -24.92 11.75
CA ILE A 128 -4.98 -25.78 12.58
C ILE A 128 -4.22 -27.07 12.90
N GLY A 129 -4.09 -27.37 14.19
CA GLY A 129 -3.47 -28.58 14.70
C GLY A 129 -4.34 -29.82 14.51
N LYS A 130 -3.74 -31.00 14.70
CA LYS A 130 -4.42 -32.29 14.52
C LYS A 130 -5.69 -32.48 15.37
N LYS A 131 -5.88 -31.69 16.44
CA LYS A 131 -7.06 -31.74 17.33
C LYS A 131 -8.04 -30.57 17.06
N GLY A 132 -7.90 -29.87 15.95
CA GLY A 132 -8.77 -28.74 15.58
C GLY A 132 -8.45 -27.41 16.26
N GLN A 133 -7.37 -27.34 17.05
CA GLN A 133 -6.96 -26.12 17.76
C GLN A 133 -6.06 -25.23 16.91
N GLU A 134 -6.16 -23.92 17.05
CA GLU A 134 -5.22 -22.99 16.43
C GLU A 134 -3.80 -23.12 17.01
N LEU A 135 -2.81 -23.05 16.14
CA LEU A 135 -1.40 -23.05 16.48
C LEU A 135 -0.83 -21.63 16.43
N LYS A 136 0.30 -21.41 17.13
CA LYS A 136 1.05 -20.15 17.05
C LYS A 136 1.68 -19.91 15.66
N GLU A 137 1.92 -20.97 14.91
CA GLU A 137 2.41 -20.89 13.54
C GLU A 137 1.31 -20.40 12.60
N THR A 138 1.70 -19.59 11.62
CA THR A 138 0.78 -19.07 10.60
C THR A 138 1.22 -19.50 9.21
N ILE A 139 0.25 -19.69 8.32
CA ILE A 139 0.44 -19.78 6.87
C ILE A 139 0.32 -18.35 6.33
N LYS A 140 1.22 -17.97 5.41
CA LYS A 140 1.21 -16.65 4.77
C LYS A 140 0.65 -16.77 3.37
N TYR A 141 -0.42 -16.03 3.09
CA TYR A 141 -1.00 -15.93 1.76
C TYR A 141 -0.71 -14.53 1.23
N PRO A 142 0.06 -14.38 0.14
CA PRO A 142 0.33 -13.09 -0.44
C PRO A 142 -0.87 -12.60 -1.25
N TYR A 143 -1.17 -11.32 -1.10
CA TYR A 143 -2.15 -10.58 -1.85
C TYR A 143 -1.44 -9.50 -2.65
N GLN A 144 -1.78 -9.35 -3.92
CA GLN A 144 -1.59 -8.09 -4.63
C GLN A 144 -2.79 -7.21 -4.31
N VAL A 145 -2.52 -5.93 -4.02
CA VAL A 145 -3.54 -4.90 -3.78
C VAL A 145 -3.25 -3.72 -4.70
N SER A 146 -4.24 -3.30 -5.48
CA SER A 146 -4.19 -2.16 -6.40
C SER A 146 -5.39 -1.23 -6.18
N VAL A 147 -5.41 -0.11 -6.90
CA VAL A 147 -6.51 0.85 -6.88
C VAL A 147 -7.41 0.57 -8.07
N LYS A 148 -8.73 0.41 -7.81
CA LYS A 148 -9.73 0.17 -8.84
C LYS A 148 -9.65 1.21 -9.94
N ASP A 149 -9.80 0.76 -11.19
CA ASP A 149 -9.84 1.59 -12.38
C ASP A 149 -8.59 2.49 -12.58
N GLN A 150 -7.48 2.17 -11.92
CA GLN A 150 -6.21 2.87 -12.06
C GLN A 150 -5.10 1.89 -12.41
N GLU A 151 -4.45 2.11 -13.56
CA GLU A 151 -3.28 1.31 -13.97
C GLU A 151 -2.08 1.54 -13.03
N TYR A 152 -1.94 2.76 -12.53
CA TYR A 152 -0.92 3.14 -11.57
C TYR A 152 -1.45 4.19 -10.61
N PHE A 153 -0.78 4.33 -9.46
CA PHE A 153 -1.06 5.33 -8.44
C PHE A 153 0.25 5.81 -7.80
N PHE A 154 0.14 6.84 -6.95
CA PHE A 154 1.28 7.47 -6.30
C PHE A 154 1.25 7.31 -4.79
N MET A 155 2.42 7.01 -4.23
CA MET A 155 2.68 7.02 -2.79
C MET A 155 3.67 8.15 -2.46
N PRO A 156 3.53 8.85 -1.31
CA PRO A 156 4.49 9.87 -0.93
C PRO A 156 5.83 9.22 -0.63
N GLY A 157 6.89 9.68 -1.27
CA GLY A 157 8.25 9.25 -1.03
C GLY A 157 9.12 10.39 -0.49
N LEU A 158 10.18 10.00 0.22
CA LEU A 158 11.27 10.89 0.60
C LEU A 158 12.55 10.33 0.00
N TYR A 159 13.25 11.15 -0.78
CA TYR A 159 14.48 10.72 -1.43
C TYR A 159 15.70 11.50 -0.93
N ASN A 160 16.88 10.95 -1.22
CA ASN A 160 18.13 11.63 -1.04
C ASN A 160 19.09 11.26 -2.18
N GLU A 161 19.74 12.26 -2.75
CA GLU A 161 20.90 12.08 -3.61
C GLU A 161 22.10 11.79 -2.71
N TRP A 162 22.62 10.58 -2.78
CA TRP A 162 23.74 10.12 -1.99
C TRP A 162 24.95 9.90 -2.91
N LEU A 163 26.04 10.62 -2.67
CA LEU A 163 27.30 10.38 -3.37
C LEU A 163 27.88 9.06 -2.86
N ASP A 164 27.85 8.03 -3.69
CA ASP A 164 28.52 6.77 -3.42
C ASP A 164 30.03 6.96 -3.65
N PRO A 165 30.87 6.94 -2.61
CA PRO A 165 32.29 7.22 -2.76
C PRO A 165 33.05 6.06 -3.39
N GLU A 166 32.47 4.85 -3.44
CA GLU A 166 33.10 3.70 -4.10
C GLU A 166 33.01 3.83 -5.62
N THR A 167 31.91 4.41 -6.13
CA THR A 167 31.67 4.63 -7.56
C THR A 167 31.91 6.06 -8.02
N THR A 168 31.99 7.02 -7.08
CA THR A 168 32.04 8.47 -7.34
C THR A 168 30.81 8.95 -8.14
N GLN A 169 29.66 8.29 -7.97
CA GLN A 169 28.41 8.63 -8.62
C GLN A 169 27.33 9.02 -7.60
N PHE A 170 26.48 9.97 -7.96
CA PHE A 170 25.27 10.24 -7.19
C PHE A 170 24.24 9.14 -7.46
N VAL A 171 23.70 8.59 -6.38
CA VAL A 171 22.65 7.57 -6.41
C VAL A 171 21.46 8.09 -5.61
N ASN A 172 20.29 8.07 -6.24
CA ASN A 172 19.05 8.36 -5.53
C ASN A 172 18.71 7.20 -4.61
N THR A 173 18.29 7.51 -3.38
CA THR A 173 17.80 6.52 -2.41
C THR A 173 16.45 6.99 -1.87
N VAL A 174 15.50 6.08 -1.65
CA VAL A 174 14.11 6.45 -1.32
C VAL A 174 13.53 5.67 -0.15
N ALA A 175 12.68 6.32 0.65
CA ALA A 175 11.77 5.67 1.59
C ALA A 175 10.31 5.99 1.23
N ILE A 176 9.42 5.01 1.39
CA ILE A 176 7.99 5.12 1.08
C ILE A 176 7.18 5.48 2.33
N GLY A 177 6.21 6.37 2.17
CA GLY A 177 5.29 6.75 3.23
C GLY A 177 4.25 5.68 3.49
N ILE A 178 4.06 5.35 4.76
CA ILE A 178 3.05 4.40 5.19
C ILE A 178 2.15 5.01 6.27
N THR A 179 0.89 4.60 6.27
CA THR A 179 -0.12 5.01 7.26
C THR A 179 -0.75 3.78 7.94
N ARG A 180 -1.70 4.03 8.84
CA ARG A 180 -2.51 2.99 9.49
C ARG A 180 -3.37 2.27 8.46
N ALA A 181 -3.50 0.95 8.60
CA ALA A 181 -4.36 0.17 7.73
C ALA A 181 -5.84 0.61 7.84
N ASN A 182 -6.51 0.71 6.70
CA ASN A 182 -7.96 0.68 6.60
C ASN A 182 -8.49 -0.74 6.91
N ASP A 183 -9.81 -0.94 6.92
CA ASP A 183 -10.42 -2.21 7.36
C ASP A 183 -10.10 -3.39 6.44
N LEU A 184 -9.94 -3.16 5.13
CA LEU A 184 -9.46 -4.19 4.20
C LEU A 184 -8.01 -4.58 4.51
N MET A 185 -7.13 -3.59 4.64
CA MET A 185 -5.71 -3.84 4.90
C MET A 185 -5.46 -4.38 6.32
N LYS A 186 -6.37 -4.19 7.29
CA LYS A 186 -6.30 -4.88 8.59
C LYS A 186 -6.52 -6.39 8.43
N GLN A 187 -7.29 -6.83 7.44
CA GLN A 187 -7.48 -8.23 7.15
C GLN A 187 -6.32 -8.82 6.33
N ILE A 188 -5.78 -8.07 5.36
CA ILE A 188 -4.67 -8.51 4.51
C ILE A 188 -3.33 -8.40 5.24
N HIS A 189 -2.98 -7.24 5.81
CA HIS A 189 -1.73 -7.02 6.56
C HIS A 189 -1.95 -7.14 8.07
N ASN A 190 -2.58 -8.25 8.48
CA ASN A 190 -3.12 -8.47 9.82
C ASN A 190 -2.09 -8.62 10.97
N THR A 191 -0.79 -8.52 10.68
CA THR A 191 0.28 -8.59 11.69
C THR A 191 0.88 -7.22 12.05
N LYS A 192 0.89 -6.27 11.12
CA LYS A 192 1.46 -4.93 11.34
C LYS A 192 0.42 -3.83 11.31
N LEU A 193 -0.75 -4.07 10.70
CA LEU A 193 -1.85 -3.12 10.61
C LEU A 193 -1.40 -1.79 9.99
N ARG A 194 -0.59 -1.88 8.93
CA ARG A 194 -0.09 -0.76 8.13
C ARG A 194 -0.42 -0.99 6.67
N MET A 195 -0.47 0.10 5.93
CA MET A 195 -0.63 0.14 4.48
C MET A 195 0.22 1.30 3.93
N PRO A 196 0.55 1.32 2.63
CA PRO A 196 1.15 2.51 2.07
C PRO A 196 0.15 3.66 2.09
N THR A 197 0.65 4.87 2.21
CA THR A 197 -0.16 6.04 1.93
C THR A 197 -0.35 6.12 0.42
N ILE A 198 -1.60 6.08 -0.04
CA ILE A 198 -1.96 6.24 -1.45
C ILE A 198 -2.62 7.61 -1.60
N LEU A 199 -2.10 8.43 -2.49
CA LEU A 199 -2.54 9.81 -2.68
C LEU A 199 -3.57 9.91 -3.78
N THR A 200 -4.52 10.83 -3.62
CA THR A 200 -5.28 11.36 -4.76
C THR A 200 -4.36 12.15 -5.68
N GLU A 201 -4.79 12.43 -6.90
CA GLU A 201 -3.99 13.24 -7.83
C GLU A 201 -3.70 14.65 -7.31
N ASP A 202 -4.67 15.29 -6.64
CA ASP A 202 -4.49 16.61 -6.01
C ASP A 202 -3.42 16.57 -4.92
N LEU A 203 -3.46 15.56 -4.05
CA LEU A 203 -2.49 15.41 -2.98
C LEU A 203 -1.10 15.00 -3.50
N ALA A 204 -1.04 14.22 -4.58
CA ALA A 204 0.21 13.89 -5.25
C ALA A 204 0.87 15.14 -5.84
N TRP A 205 0.07 16.02 -6.47
CA TRP A 205 0.53 17.32 -6.96
C TRP A 205 1.01 18.22 -5.81
N GLU A 206 0.19 18.41 -4.78
CA GLU A 206 0.53 19.24 -3.62
C GLU A 206 1.80 18.74 -2.90
N TRP A 207 1.94 17.41 -2.78
CA TRP A 207 3.13 16.79 -2.20
C TRP A 207 4.39 17.06 -3.02
N LEU A 208 4.35 16.92 -4.35
CA LEU A 208 5.54 17.01 -5.18
C LEU A 208 5.88 18.44 -5.61
N MET A 209 4.89 19.18 -6.09
CA MET A 209 5.09 20.43 -6.84
C MET A 209 4.97 21.68 -5.98
N GLU A 210 4.24 21.60 -4.87
CA GLU A 210 3.96 22.75 -4.02
C GLU A 210 4.88 22.81 -2.78
N LYS A 211 4.70 23.87 -1.98
CA LYS A 211 5.44 24.11 -0.74
C LYS A 211 4.48 24.23 0.45
N PRO A 212 3.69 23.19 0.76
CA PRO A 212 2.78 23.19 1.90
C PRO A 212 3.53 23.29 3.24
N SER A 213 2.82 23.67 4.30
CA SER A 213 3.36 23.70 5.66
C SER A 213 3.69 22.30 6.17
N GLU A 214 4.47 22.19 7.26
CA GLU A 214 4.79 20.89 7.88
C GLU A 214 3.53 20.16 8.36
N GLU A 215 2.58 20.89 8.93
CA GLU A 215 1.29 20.34 9.37
C GLU A 215 0.53 19.75 8.19
N ARG A 216 0.50 20.47 7.06
CA ARG A 216 -0.17 20.01 5.85
C ARG A 216 0.54 18.80 5.24
N LEU A 217 1.87 18.80 5.15
CA LEU A 217 2.65 17.63 4.71
C LEU A 217 2.37 16.40 5.57
N GLN A 218 2.26 16.57 6.88
CA GLN A 218 1.93 15.47 7.78
C GLN A 218 0.51 14.93 7.52
N LEU A 219 -0.46 15.80 7.23
CA LEU A 219 -1.82 15.40 6.89
C LEU A 219 -1.87 14.63 5.57
N ILE A 220 -1.21 15.15 4.52
CA ILE A 220 -1.09 14.48 3.21
C ILE A 220 -0.49 13.09 3.38
N ALA A 221 0.63 12.99 4.10
CA ALA A 221 1.32 11.72 4.32
C ALA A 221 0.46 10.72 5.11
N ARG A 222 -0.54 11.15 5.89
CA ARG A 222 -1.41 10.26 6.67
C ARG A 222 -2.63 9.77 5.91
N THR A 223 -2.91 10.32 4.72
CA THR A 223 -4.08 9.98 3.89
C THR A 223 -4.32 8.49 3.82
N GLN A 224 -5.56 8.09 4.10
CA GLN A 224 -6.03 6.72 3.96
C GLN A 224 -6.93 6.64 2.75
N ILE A 225 -6.73 5.63 1.90
CA ILE A 225 -7.66 5.32 0.82
C ILE A 225 -8.81 4.46 1.37
N PRO A 226 -10.07 4.78 1.06
CA PRO A 226 -11.22 3.92 1.36
C PRO A 226 -11.04 2.49 0.83
N SER A 227 -11.40 1.51 1.64
CA SER A 227 -11.34 0.09 1.28
C SER A 227 -12.12 -0.22 -0.01
N ARG A 228 -13.23 0.50 -0.26
CA ARG A 228 -14.05 0.35 -1.48
C ARG A 228 -13.33 0.70 -2.78
N LEU A 229 -12.26 1.50 -2.72
CA LEU A 229 -11.47 1.91 -3.89
C LEU A 229 -10.30 0.96 -4.16
N LEU A 230 -10.05 -0.01 -3.28
CA LEU A 230 -9.03 -1.01 -3.46
C LEU A 230 -9.61 -2.27 -4.11
N GLU A 231 -8.81 -2.89 -4.95
CA GLU A 231 -9.03 -4.25 -5.45
C GLU A 231 -7.85 -5.13 -5.02
N TYR A 232 -8.08 -6.44 -5.01
CA TYR A 232 -7.09 -7.39 -4.52
C TYR A 232 -7.28 -8.76 -5.13
N CYS A 233 -6.19 -9.51 -5.21
CA CYS A 233 -6.20 -10.93 -5.52
C CYS A 233 -5.08 -11.63 -4.76
N THR A 234 -5.25 -12.92 -4.48
CA THR A 234 -4.13 -13.75 -4.01
C THR A 234 -3.19 -14.07 -5.16
N ILE A 235 -1.89 -14.20 -4.86
CA ILE A 235 -0.85 -14.43 -5.86
C ILE A 235 0.04 -15.61 -5.52
N ASP A 236 0.88 -16.04 -6.48
CA ASP A 236 1.83 -17.12 -6.25
C ASP A 236 2.87 -16.74 -5.17
N PRO A 237 3.17 -17.61 -4.19
CA PRO A 237 4.16 -17.35 -3.14
C PRO A 237 5.60 -17.10 -3.62
N ASP A 238 5.93 -17.45 -4.87
CA ASP A 238 7.26 -17.23 -5.47
C ASP A 238 7.43 -15.82 -6.07
N TYR A 239 6.48 -14.90 -5.87
CA TYR A 239 6.52 -13.51 -6.38
C TYR A 239 7.83 -12.77 -6.13
N ARG A 240 8.55 -13.11 -5.04
CA ARG A 240 9.84 -12.49 -4.69
C ARG A 240 10.98 -12.88 -5.63
N LYS A 241 10.94 -14.08 -6.20
CA LYS A 241 11.94 -14.59 -7.13
C LYS A 241 11.50 -14.36 -8.57
N ALA A 242 10.22 -14.59 -8.84
CA ALA A 242 9.62 -14.36 -10.15
C ALA A 242 9.58 -12.86 -10.51
N LEU A 243 9.60 -11.97 -9.50
CA LEU A 243 9.41 -10.52 -9.66
C LEU A 243 8.10 -10.17 -10.37
N GLU A 244 7.08 -11.02 -10.19
CA GLU A 244 5.77 -10.93 -10.82
C GLU A 244 4.69 -11.31 -9.80
N ALA A 245 3.54 -10.64 -9.90
CA ALA A 245 2.40 -10.87 -9.03
C ALA A 245 1.36 -11.74 -9.77
N THR A 246 1.71 -13.00 -10.04
CA THR A 246 0.85 -13.91 -10.79
C THR A 246 -0.35 -14.35 -9.93
N PRO A 247 -1.61 -14.09 -10.35
CA PRO A 247 -2.79 -14.50 -9.61
C PRO A 247 -2.83 -16.00 -9.35
N ARG A 248 -3.27 -16.39 -8.15
CA ARG A 248 -3.42 -17.77 -7.71
C ARG A 248 -4.47 -17.87 -6.62
N ASP A 249 -5.43 -18.77 -6.80
CA ASP A 249 -6.45 -19.04 -5.79
C ASP A 249 -5.97 -20.07 -4.75
N PHE A 250 -6.51 -19.95 -3.54
CA PHE A 250 -6.27 -20.85 -2.41
C PHE A 250 -7.61 -21.25 -1.80
N ASP A 251 -8.08 -22.45 -2.13
CA ASP A 251 -9.41 -22.95 -1.72
C ASP A 251 -9.59 -22.96 -0.19
N GLU A 252 -8.50 -23.14 0.55
CA GLU A 252 -8.48 -23.19 2.01
C GLU A 252 -8.53 -21.80 2.69
N LEU A 253 -8.36 -20.71 1.92
CA LEU A 253 -8.25 -19.36 2.46
C LEU A 253 -9.65 -18.75 2.65
N PRO A 254 -10.03 -18.37 3.89
CA PRO A 254 -11.33 -17.74 4.12
C PRO A 254 -11.44 -16.43 3.35
N ALA A 255 -12.62 -16.15 2.78
CA ALA A 255 -12.89 -14.88 2.10
C ALA A 255 -12.66 -13.68 3.03
N LEU A 256 -12.33 -12.53 2.43
CA LEU A 256 -12.28 -11.27 3.15
C LEU A 256 -13.69 -10.76 3.41
N ASN A 257 -13.93 -10.20 4.60
CA ASN A 257 -15.18 -9.52 4.88
C ASN A 257 -15.22 -8.20 4.08
N THR A 258 -16.33 -7.96 3.39
CA THR A 258 -16.58 -6.78 2.56
C THR A 258 -17.89 -6.07 2.93
N SER A 259 -18.60 -6.50 3.97
CA SER A 259 -19.90 -5.92 4.35
C SER A 259 -19.81 -4.46 4.84
N TYR A 260 -18.62 -3.99 5.21
CA TYR A 260 -18.37 -2.63 5.70
C TYR A 260 -17.95 -1.64 4.62
N LEU A 261 -17.75 -2.04 3.36
CA LEU A 261 -17.05 -1.20 2.35
C LEU A 261 -17.66 0.20 2.16
N TYR A 262 -18.97 0.36 2.36
CA TYR A 262 -19.69 1.63 2.22
C TYR A 262 -20.04 2.29 3.57
N ARG A 263 -19.60 1.71 4.68
CA ARG A 263 -19.83 2.17 6.06
C ARG A 263 -18.52 2.41 6.83
N GLU A 264 -17.37 2.28 6.16
CA GLU A 264 -16.05 2.54 6.73
C GLU A 264 -15.85 4.03 7.02
N GLU A 265 -15.39 4.35 8.22
CA GLU A 265 -14.98 5.70 8.61
C GLU A 265 -13.46 5.74 8.75
N LEU A 266 -12.82 6.66 8.02
CA LEU A 266 -11.37 6.84 8.04
C LEU A 266 -10.97 8.12 8.79
N GLU A 267 -9.85 8.05 9.51
CA GLU A 267 -9.33 9.19 10.28
C GLU A 267 -8.76 10.29 9.36
N PHE A 268 -8.18 9.89 8.23
CA PHE A 268 -7.55 10.79 7.25
C PHE A 268 -8.08 10.56 5.84
N ASP A 269 -9.41 10.65 5.67
CA ASP A 269 -10.04 10.57 4.35
C ASP A 269 -9.90 11.89 3.57
N HIS A 270 -9.30 11.81 2.40
CA HIS A 270 -9.22 12.91 1.43
C HIS A 270 -9.74 12.48 0.06
N TRP A 271 -10.34 11.29 -0.04
CA TRP A 271 -10.87 10.76 -1.28
C TRP A 271 -12.29 11.30 -1.52
N PRO A 272 -12.71 11.42 -2.79
CA PRO A 272 -14.08 11.80 -3.08
C PRO A 272 -15.07 10.86 -2.38
N ALA A 273 -16.13 11.44 -1.82
CA ALA A 273 -17.25 10.67 -1.29
C ALA A 273 -17.74 9.67 -2.34
N PRO A 274 -18.29 8.51 -1.94
CA PRO A 274 -18.91 7.60 -2.89
C PRO A 274 -19.91 8.39 -3.74
N ALA A 275 -19.84 8.26 -5.07
CA ALA A 275 -21.01 8.55 -5.88
C ALA A 275 -22.16 7.74 -5.27
N PHE A 276 -23.36 8.32 -5.17
CA PHE A 276 -24.54 7.71 -4.56
C PHE A 276 -24.84 6.35 -5.25
N GLU A 277 -24.16 5.30 -4.83
CA GLU A 277 -24.51 3.92 -5.14
C GLU A 277 -25.52 3.55 -4.05
N PRO A 278 -26.78 3.21 -4.40
CA PRO A 278 -27.75 2.83 -3.39
C PRO A 278 -27.18 1.65 -2.60
N GLU A 279 -27.27 1.71 -1.26
CA GLU A 279 -26.93 0.56 -0.43
C GLU A 279 -27.62 -0.68 -1.02
N PRO A 280 -26.91 -1.79 -1.26
CA PRO A 280 -27.58 -3.03 -1.61
C PRO A 280 -28.56 -3.32 -0.48
N ALA A 281 -29.84 -3.48 -0.84
CA ALA A 281 -30.92 -3.65 0.13
C ALA A 281 -30.52 -4.70 1.16
N GLU A 282 -30.66 -4.37 2.44
CA GLU A 282 -30.57 -5.36 3.51
C GLU A 282 -31.52 -6.51 3.11
N GLU A 283 -30.97 -7.71 2.90
CA GLU A 283 -31.78 -8.91 2.91
C GLU A 283 -32.40 -9.00 4.30
N GLN A 284 -33.57 -8.39 4.45
CA GLN A 284 -34.47 -8.69 5.55
C GLN A 284 -34.78 -10.18 5.41
N GLY A 285 -34.11 -10.98 6.23
CA GLY A 285 -34.38 -12.40 6.35
C GLY A 285 -35.88 -12.57 6.56
N VAL A 286 -36.56 -13.04 5.52
CA VAL A 286 -37.93 -13.52 5.64
C VAL A 286 -37.82 -14.76 6.51
N MET A 287 -38.07 -14.58 7.81
CA MET A 287 -38.39 -15.68 8.70
C MET A 287 -39.67 -16.32 8.15
N SER A 288 -39.52 -17.39 7.38
CA SER A 288 -40.62 -18.27 7.08
C SER A 288 -41.08 -18.90 8.39
N GLU A 289 -42.21 -18.45 8.92
CA GLU A 289 -42.92 -19.15 9.99
C GLU A 289 -43.20 -20.57 9.52
N GLN A 290 -42.48 -21.54 10.10
CA GLN A 290 -42.88 -22.93 10.05
C GLN A 290 -44.21 -23.04 10.80
N THR A 291 -45.30 -23.21 10.05
CA THR A 291 -46.59 -23.61 10.61
C THR A 291 -46.45 -25.01 11.19
N VAL A 292 -46.23 -25.07 12.50
CA VAL A 292 -46.37 -26.29 13.29
C VAL A 292 -47.86 -26.62 13.40
N ILE A 293 -48.37 -27.48 12.52
CA ILE A 293 -49.66 -28.14 12.77
C ILE A 293 -49.39 -29.32 13.70
N ALA A 294 -49.53 -29.05 14.99
CA ALA A 294 -49.61 -30.07 16.03
C ALA A 294 -50.95 -30.83 15.90
N GLY A 295 -50.88 -32.08 15.46
CA GLY A 295 -51.98 -33.02 15.60
C GLY A 295 -52.18 -33.38 17.08
N ARG A 296 -53.41 -33.19 17.59
CA ARG A 296 -53.86 -33.79 18.86
C ARG A 296 -54.86 -34.92 18.61
N PRO A 297 -54.95 -35.89 19.53
CA PRO A 297 -55.54 -37.20 19.29
C PRO A 297 -56.98 -37.34 19.82
N GLY A 298 -57.65 -38.41 19.35
CA GLY A 298 -58.88 -38.99 19.91
C GLY A 298 -60.12 -38.66 19.08
N ASN A 299 -61.10 -39.55 18.89
CA ASN A 299 -61.30 -40.92 19.34
C ASN A 299 -62.55 -41.45 18.60
N LEU A 300 -62.57 -42.74 18.22
CA LEU A 300 -63.73 -43.61 17.93
C LEU A 300 -64.74 -43.16 16.83
N THR A 301 -65.30 -44.02 15.96
CA THR A 301 -65.93 -45.33 16.20
C THR A 301 -66.32 -45.98 14.85
N LEU A 302 -66.33 -47.34 14.80
CA LEU A 302 -67.16 -48.26 13.95
C LEU A 302 -67.02 -48.11 12.42
N PHE A 303 -66.62 -49.12 11.64
CA PHE A 303 -67.00 -50.55 11.58
C PHE A 303 -65.83 -51.46 11.21
#